data_AF-A0A8K9Y726-F1
#
_entry.id   AF-A0A8K9Y726-F1
#
_cell.length_a   1.000
_cell.length_b   1.000
_cell.length_c   1.000
_cell.angle_alpha   90.00
_cell.angle_beta   90.00
_cell.angle_gamma   90.00
#
_symmetry.space_group_name_H-M   'P 1'
#
loop_
_entity.id
_entity.type
_entity.pdbx_description
1 polymer ?
#
loop_
_entity_poly.entity_id
_entity_poly.type
_entity_poly.pdbx_seq_one_letter_code
_entity_poly.pdbx_strand_id
1 'polypeptide(L)'
;MRSSALWTALVLLLIQGTARKLEDFEDVNQMSVPIANVWVPDILINEFVDVGKSQDIPYVYVTHYGLVRNYKPIQLVTACTLNIYNFPFDIQNCSLTFQSWLHTLNDFDLKLMRSAEELKVDKSVFMNQGEWELLHVLSKYKSFSLDNIDSYAEMKFNVSIYNIIIHYLLFIYPDILQGAGSGEPGGPARGHEISSIRGILEKKDKCRDIAKEWLLVGYVLDVLLFRVYLVAMLAYSITLGSLWSMCQYA
;
A
#
# COMPACT_ATOMS: atom_id res chain seq x y z
N MET A 1 3.89 16.70 -9.04
CA MET A 1 2.59 16.07 -8.73
C MET A 1 2.80 15.06 -7.61
N ARG A 2 2.28 15.35 -6.41
CA ARG A 2 2.27 14.40 -5.27
C ARG A 2 1.07 13.48 -5.54
N SER A 3 1.31 12.34 -6.19
CA SER A 3 0.25 11.37 -6.45
C SER A 3 0.02 10.58 -5.16
N SER A 4 -1.07 10.90 -4.44
CA SER A 4 -1.52 10.16 -3.27
C SER A 4 -2.28 8.92 -3.75
N ALA A 5 -1.63 7.76 -3.72
CA ALA A 5 -2.34 6.50 -3.86
C ALA A 5 -3.03 6.19 -2.51
N LEU A 6 -4.37 6.04 -2.55
CA LEU A 6 -5.17 5.65 -1.40
C LEU A 6 -4.99 4.14 -1.17
N TRP A 7 -3.99 3.78 -0.39
CA TRP A 7 -3.79 2.40 0.05
C TRP A 7 -4.72 2.07 1.21
N THR A 8 -5.28 0.86 1.21
CA THR A 8 -5.99 0.30 2.34
C THR A 8 -5.25 -0.94 2.81
N ALA A 9 -4.21 -0.76 3.60
CA ALA A 9 -3.58 -1.89 4.28
C ALA A 9 -4.37 -2.16 5.57
N LEU A 10 -4.94 -3.36 5.71
CA LEU A 10 -5.40 -3.87 7.00
C LEU A 10 -4.16 -4.33 7.77
N VAL A 11 -3.57 -3.44 8.56
CA VAL A 11 -2.47 -3.81 9.45
C VAL A 11 -3.07 -4.24 10.77
N LEU A 12 -2.95 -5.53 11.10
CA LEU A 12 -3.17 -5.99 12.46
C LEU A 12 -1.93 -5.63 13.26
N LEU A 13 -1.99 -4.50 13.98
CA LEU A 13 -0.96 -4.18 14.97
C LEU A 13 -1.25 -4.94 16.25
N LEU A 14 -0.25 -5.73 16.64
CA LEU A 14 -0.20 -6.39 17.93
C LEU A 14 0.82 -5.69 18.79
N ILE A 15 0.35 -4.88 19.72
CA ILE A 15 1.19 -4.23 20.72
C ILE A 15 1.14 -5.10 21.96
N GLN A 16 2.30 -5.64 22.35
CA GLN A 16 2.47 -6.38 23.58
C GLN A 16 3.04 -5.45 24.65
N GLY A 17 2.38 -5.42 25.80
CA GLY A 17 2.81 -4.65 26.98
C GLY A 17 2.79 -5.53 28.23
N THR A 18 3.46 -5.08 29.28
CA THR A 18 3.42 -5.73 30.60
C THR A 18 2.48 -4.96 31.52
N ALA A 19 1.60 -5.68 32.21
CA ALA A 19 0.69 -5.20 33.23
C ALA A 19 1.06 -5.84 34.58
N ARG A 20 0.56 -5.23 35.67
CA ARG A 20 0.70 -5.80 37.02
C ARG A 20 0.04 -7.18 37.09
N LYS A 21 0.73 -8.12 37.74
CA LYS A 21 0.26 -9.49 37.96
C LYS A 21 -1.11 -9.49 38.68
N LEU A 22 -2.05 -10.27 38.15
CA LEU A 22 -3.36 -10.49 38.77
C LEU A 22 -3.19 -11.62 39.80
N GLU A 23 -2.99 -11.27 41.07
CA GLU A 23 -2.74 -12.26 42.13
C GLU A 23 -4.03 -12.87 42.71
N ASP A 24 -5.20 -12.31 42.42
CA ASP A 24 -6.46 -12.64 43.11
C ASP A 24 -7.43 -13.55 42.33
N PHE A 25 -7.05 -14.06 41.15
CA PHE A 25 -7.93 -14.88 40.31
C PHE A 25 -7.29 -16.24 39.98
N GLU A 26 -7.54 -17.24 40.82
CA GLU A 26 -6.91 -18.57 40.73
C GLU A 26 -7.36 -19.43 39.53
N ASP A 27 -8.36 -19.01 38.74
CA ASP A 27 -8.92 -19.84 37.65
C ASP A 27 -9.17 -19.09 36.32
N VAL A 28 -8.65 -17.85 36.19
CA VAL A 28 -8.85 -17.02 34.98
C VAL A 28 -7.53 -16.86 34.22
N ASN A 29 -7.39 -17.56 33.09
CA ASN A 29 -6.19 -17.50 32.27
C ASN A 29 -6.00 -16.14 31.54
N GLN A 30 -7.11 -15.50 31.15
CA GLN A 30 -7.13 -14.23 30.43
C GLN A 30 -8.42 -13.45 30.72
N MET A 31 -8.32 -12.13 30.86
CA MET A 31 -9.45 -11.22 31.10
C MET A 31 -9.44 -10.08 30.09
N SER A 32 -10.61 -9.61 29.67
CA SER A 32 -10.74 -8.37 28.89
C SER A 32 -10.84 -7.16 29.82
N VAL A 33 -10.01 -6.14 29.58
CA VAL A 33 -9.94 -4.91 30.38
C VAL A 33 -10.09 -3.71 29.44
N PRO A 34 -10.82 -2.64 29.82
CA PRO A 34 -10.88 -1.42 29.04
C PRO A 34 -9.49 -0.83 28.80
N ILE A 35 -9.22 -0.38 27.56
CA ILE A 35 -7.91 0.17 27.18
C ILE A 35 -7.53 1.41 27.99
N ALA A 36 -8.51 2.21 28.42
CA ALA A 36 -8.29 3.40 29.24
C ALA A 36 -7.65 3.11 30.63
N ASN A 37 -7.74 1.86 31.09
CA ASN A 37 -7.19 1.43 32.38
C ASN A 37 -5.84 0.74 32.26
N VAL A 38 -5.29 0.63 31.04
CA VAL A 38 -4.05 -0.07 30.75
C VAL A 38 -3.08 0.88 30.06
N TRP A 39 -1.81 0.83 30.44
CA TRP A 39 -0.77 1.58 29.74
C TRP A 39 -0.54 0.98 28.35
N VAL A 40 -0.60 1.82 27.32
CA VAL A 40 -0.36 1.45 25.92
C VAL A 40 0.70 2.42 25.37
N PRO A 41 1.78 1.91 24.75
CA PRO A 41 2.83 2.77 24.20
C PRO A 41 2.33 3.59 23.01
N ASP A 42 2.95 4.74 22.82
CA ASP A 42 2.69 5.70 21.76
C ASP A 42 3.40 5.30 20.46
N ILE A 43 2.76 4.47 19.64
CA ILE A 43 3.32 4.09 18.33
C ILE A 43 2.73 4.98 17.24
N LEU A 44 3.60 5.75 16.58
CA LEU A 44 3.28 6.60 15.44
C LEU A 44 3.76 5.99 14.13
N ILE A 45 3.09 6.41 13.05
CA ILE A 45 3.44 6.06 11.68
C ILE A 45 3.85 7.32 10.94
N ASN A 46 5.09 7.37 10.43
CA ASN A 46 5.63 8.61 9.84
C ASN A 46 4.97 8.97 8.52
N GLU A 47 4.66 7.98 7.69
CA GLU A 47 4.02 8.16 6.39
C GLU A 47 2.49 8.27 6.49
N PHE A 48 1.94 8.46 7.69
CA PHE A 48 0.51 8.58 7.93
C PHE A 48 -0.11 9.80 7.24
N VAL A 49 -1.26 9.59 6.58
CA VAL A 49 -2.07 10.68 6.00
C VAL A 49 -3.45 10.70 6.63
N ASP A 50 -4.13 9.56 6.67
CA ASP A 50 -5.48 9.46 7.20
C ASP A 50 -5.78 8.05 7.74
N VAL A 51 -6.64 7.98 8.75
CA VAL A 51 -7.16 6.70 9.25
C VAL A 51 -8.34 6.33 8.36
N GLY A 52 -8.31 5.14 7.77
CA GLY A 52 -9.46 4.60 7.06
C GLY A 52 -10.64 4.28 7.98
N LYS A 53 -11.58 3.46 7.52
CA LYS A 53 -12.74 3.02 8.31
C LYS A 53 -12.36 1.93 9.31
N SER A 54 -11.48 2.25 10.25
CA SER A 54 -11.07 1.34 11.32
C SER A 54 -12.08 1.39 12.47
N GLN A 55 -12.58 0.25 12.90
CA GLN A 55 -13.38 0.16 14.12
C GLN A 55 -12.48 0.28 15.34
N ASP A 56 -12.81 1.18 16.26
CA ASP A 56 -12.09 1.29 17.52
C ASP A 56 -12.55 0.20 18.50
N ILE A 57 -11.61 -0.59 19.01
CA ILE A 57 -11.87 -1.69 19.93
C ILE A 57 -11.45 -1.22 21.33
N PRO A 58 -12.40 -0.96 22.26
CA PRO A 58 -12.10 -0.34 23.54
C PRO A 58 -11.55 -1.31 24.60
N TYR A 59 -11.28 -2.57 24.25
CA TYR A 59 -10.85 -3.62 25.18
C TYR A 59 -9.55 -4.27 24.74
N VAL A 60 -8.71 -4.61 25.71
CA VAL A 60 -7.47 -5.38 25.54
C VAL A 60 -7.53 -6.64 26.39
N TYR A 61 -6.78 -7.67 26.00
CA TYR A 61 -6.70 -8.89 26.78
C TYR A 61 -5.49 -8.89 27.70
N VAL A 62 -5.69 -9.15 28.98
CA VAL A 62 -4.62 -9.29 29.98
C VAL A 62 -4.57 -10.74 30.45
N THR A 63 -3.37 -11.32 30.43
CA THR A 63 -3.13 -12.69 30.91
C THR A 63 -2.75 -12.72 32.39
N HIS A 64 -2.90 -13.87 33.06
CA HIS A 64 -2.58 -14.02 34.49
C HIS A 64 -1.11 -13.68 34.84
N TYR A 65 -0.17 -13.90 33.91
CA TYR A 65 1.25 -13.54 34.07
C TYR A 65 1.56 -12.08 33.71
N GLY A 66 0.54 -11.24 33.46
CA GLY A 66 0.71 -9.82 33.21
C GLY A 66 1.04 -9.45 31.76
N LEU A 67 0.97 -10.36 30.79
CA LEU A 67 1.07 -9.98 29.37
C LEU A 67 -0.24 -9.37 28.88
N VAL A 68 -0.17 -8.17 28.32
CA VAL A 68 -1.26 -7.48 27.64
C VAL A 68 -1.16 -7.72 26.14
N ARG A 69 -2.25 -8.14 25.53
CA ARG A 69 -2.41 -8.27 24.08
C ARG A 69 -3.43 -7.27 23.58
N ASN A 70 -2.96 -6.27 22.83
CA ASN A 70 -3.80 -5.30 22.16
C ASN A 70 -3.83 -5.60 20.66
N TYR A 71 -4.97 -6.06 20.15
CA TYR A 71 -5.20 -6.33 18.73
C TYR A 71 -5.97 -5.16 18.14
N LYS A 72 -5.32 -4.32 17.33
CA LYS A 72 -5.97 -3.19 16.68
C LYS A 72 -6.00 -3.39 15.15
N PRO A 73 -7.18 -3.63 14.54
CA PRO A 73 -7.31 -3.62 13.09
C PRO A 73 -7.28 -2.18 12.60
N ILE A 74 -6.21 -1.80 11.90
CA ILE A 74 -6.06 -0.44 11.38
C ILE A 74 -6.08 -0.52 9.87
N GLN A 75 -7.02 0.20 9.26
CA GLN A 75 -6.98 0.61 7.88
C GLN A 75 -6.21 1.93 7.79
N LEU A 76 -5.12 1.92 7.04
CA LEU A 76 -4.19 3.04 6.99
C LEU A 76 -4.05 3.60 5.58
N VAL A 77 -4.17 4.92 5.45
CA VAL A 77 -3.81 5.65 4.23
C VAL A 77 -2.44 6.29 4.42
N THR A 78 -1.51 6.02 3.50
CA THR A 78 -0.11 6.47 3.61
C THR A 78 0.35 7.27 2.41
N ALA A 79 1.29 8.18 2.64
CA ALA A 79 1.97 8.93 1.60
C ALA A 79 3.19 8.16 1.11
N CYS A 80 3.19 7.77 -0.16
CA CYS A 80 4.30 7.09 -0.83
C CYS A 80 4.66 7.80 -2.13
N THR A 81 5.96 7.93 -2.41
CA THR A 81 6.44 8.47 -3.68
C THR A 81 6.38 7.40 -4.76
N LEU A 82 5.52 7.60 -5.76
CA LEU A 82 5.34 6.66 -6.85
C LEU A 82 6.33 6.91 -8.00
N ASN A 83 6.88 5.84 -8.54
CA ASN A 83 7.71 5.86 -9.74
C ASN A 83 6.88 5.48 -10.98
N ILE A 84 6.64 6.44 -11.87
CA ILE A 84 5.80 6.26 -13.06
C ILE A 84 6.57 5.94 -14.35
N TYR A 85 7.90 5.77 -14.30
CA TYR A 85 8.70 5.54 -15.53
C TYR A 85 8.29 4.28 -16.29
N ASN A 86 7.85 3.25 -15.57
CA ASN A 86 7.47 1.96 -16.13
C ASN A 86 5.96 1.72 -16.07
N PHE A 87 5.17 2.78 -15.81
CA PHE A 87 3.72 2.70 -15.92
C PHE A 87 3.38 2.16 -17.31
N PRO A 88 2.51 1.14 -17.45
CA PRO A 88 1.56 0.59 -16.48
C PRO A 88 2.00 -0.75 -15.85
N PHE A 89 3.23 -1.21 -16.10
CA PHE A 89 3.83 -2.41 -15.50
C PHE A 89 4.89 -2.01 -14.48
N ASP A 90 4.47 -1.21 -13.53
CA ASP A 90 5.31 -0.60 -12.52
C ASP A 90 5.36 -1.45 -11.25
N ILE A 91 6.55 -1.45 -10.64
CA ILE A 91 6.76 -1.94 -9.28
C ILE A 91 6.91 -0.72 -8.40
N GLN A 92 6.06 -0.62 -7.37
CA GLN A 92 6.12 0.45 -6.39
C GLN A 92 6.71 -0.09 -5.10
N ASN A 93 7.64 0.68 -4.52
CA ASN A 93 8.29 0.38 -3.26
C ASN A 93 7.91 1.45 -2.26
N CYS A 94 6.96 1.15 -1.39
CA CYS A 94 6.47 2.08 -0.38
C CYS A 94 7.07 1.77 0.99
N SER A 95 7.47 2.81 1.72
CA SER A 95 7.92 2.65 3.10
C SER A 95 6.80 2.96 4.08
N LEU A 96 6.80 2.19 5.16
CA LEU A 96 5.93 2.37 6.31
C LEU A 96 6.78 2.27 7.57
N THR A 97 6.90 3.35 8.32
CA THR A 97 7.83 3.48 9.44
C THR A 97 7.06 3.64 10.74
N PHE A 98 7.26 2.72 11.67
CA PHE A 98 6.71 2.75 13.02
C PHE A 98 7.77 3.21 14.02
N GLN A 99 7.43 4.18 14.85
CA GLN A 99 8.32 4.72 15.88
C GLN A 99 7.55 5.16 17.11
N SER A 100 8.23 5.23 18.26
CA SER A 100 7.72 5.93 19.44
C SER A 100 7.96 7.43 19.33
N TRP A 101 7.09 8.25 19.96
CA TRP A 101 7.27 9.70 20.02
C TRP A 101 7.98 10.14 21.29
N LEU A 102 7.60 9.56 22.43
CA LEU A 102 8.04 9.96 23.77
C LEU A 102 9.03 8.98 24.39
N HIS A 103 9.01 7.71 24.00
CA HIS A 103 9.74 6.65 24.71
C HIS A 103 11.07 6.30 24.02
N THR A 104 12.12 6.25 24.81
CA THR A 104 13.48 5.89 24.36
C THR A 104 13.69 4.38 24.39
N LEU A 105 14.82 3.90 23.84
CA LEU A 105 15.22 2.49 23.91
C LEU A 105 15.36 1.93 25.33
N ASN A 106 15.51 2.79 26.35
CA ASN A 106 15.59 2.35 27.74
C ASN A 106 14.21 2.02 28.32
N ASP A 107 13.16 2.67 27.80
CA ASP A 107 11.80 2.56 28.31
C ASP A 107 10.98 1.52 27.53
N PHE A 108 11.30 1.35 26.24
CA PHE A 108 10.49 0.58 25.32
C PHE A 108 11.34 -0.08 24.23
N ASP A 109 10.98 -1.32 23.88
CA ASP A 109 11.65 -2.11 22.85
C ASP A 109 10.65 -2.59 21.79
N LEU A 110 10.96 -2.34 20.53
CA LEU A 110 10.12 -2.64 19.37
C LEU A 110 10.63 -3.90 18.68
N LYS A 111 9.87 -4.99 18.79
CA LYS A 111 10.21 -6.29 18.18
C LYS A 111 9.10 -6.79 17.26
N LEU A 112 9.52 -7.48 16.20
CA LEU A 112 8.60 -8.20 15.34
C LEU A 112 8.11 -9.46 16.05
N MET A 113 6.79 -9.70 15.98
CA MET A 113 6.21 -10.93 16.52
C MET A 113 6.56 -12.16 15.67
N ARG A 114 6.72 -11.97 14.36
CA ARG A 114 7.11 -12.99 13.39
C ARG A 114 8.52 -12.73 12.88
N SER A 115 9.20 -13.76 12.39
CA SER A 115 10.51 -13.59 11.77
C SER A 115 10.40 -12.73 10.50
N ALA A 116 11.48 -12.04 10.15
CA ALA A 116 11.51 -11.22 8.94
C ALA A 116 11.32 -12.07 7.68
N GLU A 117 11.77 -13.32 7.72
CA GLU A 117 11.65 -14.32 6.67
C GLU A 117 10.20 -14.76 6.48
N GLU A 118 9.47 -15.00 7.57
CA GLU A 118 8.03 -15.31 7.52
C GLU A 118 7.23 -14.14 6.96
N LEU A 119 7.50 -12.92 7.43
CA LEU A 119 6.81 -11.71 6.97
C LEU A 119 7.06 -11.42 5.49
N LYS A 120 8.23 -11.78 4.96
CA LYS A 120 8.57 -11.58 3.55
C LYS A 120 7.70 -12.37 2.59
N VAL A 121 7.28 -13.57 2.99
CA VAL A 121 6.54 -14.52 2.15
C VAL A 121 5.05 -14.49 2.46
N ASP A 122 4.64 -14.00 3.63
CA ASP A 122 3.24 -13.96 4.03
C ASP A 122 2.44 -12.95 3.18
N LYS A 123 1.60 -13.51 2.29
CA LYS A 123 0.62 -12.75 1.49
C LYS A 123 -0.80 -12.85 2.04
N SER A 124 -1.03 -13.60 3.11
CA SER A 124 -2.37 -13.99 3.58
C SER A 124 -3.22 -12.81 4.06
N VAL A 125 -2.57 -11.75 4.55
CA VAL A 125 -3.25 -10.55 5.10
C VAL A 125 -3.49 -9.49 4.01
N PHE A 126 -2.95 -9.68 2.80
CA PHE A 126 -3.10 -8.72 1.72
C PHE A 126 -4.44 -8.90 1.00
N MET A 127 -5.42 -8.07 1.37
CA MET A 127 -6.69 -7.96 0.67
C MET A 127 -6.62 -6.83 -0.36
N ASN A 128 -6.68 -7.17 -1.64
CA ASN A 128 -6.77 -6.19 -2.73
C ASN A 128 -8.12 -6.26 -3.44
N GLN A 129 -8.53 -5.14 -4.04
CA GLN A 129 -9.65 -5.08 -4.97
C GLN A 129 -9.23 -5.42 -6.42
N GLY A 130 -8.16 -6.20 -6.59
CA GLY A 130 -7.69 -6.69 -7.90
C GLY A 130 -6.72 -5.79 -8.67
N GLU A 131 -6.39 -4.58 -8.21
CA GLU A 131 -5.51 -3.66 -8.97
C GLU A 131 -4.00 -3.93 -8.78
N TRP A 132 -3.59 -4.41 -7.61
CA TRP A 132 -2.17 -4.50 -7.22
C TRP A 132 -1.81 -5.86 -6.63
N GLU A 133 -0.68 -6.45 -7.02
CA GLU A 133 -0.16 -7.69 -6.42
C GLU A 133 0.90 -7.36 -5.36
N LEU A 134 0.79 -7.94 -4.17
CA LEU A 134 1.88 -7.89 -3.19
C LEU A 134 3.01 -8.84 -3.62
N LEU A 135 4.20 -8.28 -3.84
CA LEU A 135 5.39 -9.07 -4.14
C LEU A 135 6.03 -9.59 -2.86
N HIS A 136 6.40 -8.69 -1.96
CA HIS A 136 7.04 -9.01 -0.68
C HIS A 136 7.02 -7.80 0.26
N VAL A 137 7.20 -8.08 1.55
CA VAL A 137 7.37 -7.05 2.59
C VAL A 137 8.72 -7.27 3.28
N LEU A 138 9.57 -6.25 3.33
CA LEU A 138 10.85 -6.31 4.05
C LEU A 138 10.78 -5.45 5.31
N SER A 139 11.06 -6.04 6.46
CA SER A 139 11.18 -5.31 7.72
C SER A 139 12.64 -5.00 8.04
N LYS A 140 12.92 -3.81 8.53
CA LYS A 140 14.25 -3.38 9.00
C LYS A 140 14.10 -2.62 10.31
N TYR A 141 14.74 -3.14 11.36
CA TYR A 141 14.93 -2.42 12.60
C TYR A 141 16.10 -1.45 12.48
N LYS A 142 15.92 -0.25 13.01
CA LYS A 142 16.96 0.78 13.10
C LYS A 142 16.79 1.52 14.42
N SER A 143 17.90 1.81 15.09
CA SER A 143 17.92 2.84 16.13
C SER A 143 18.43 4.14 15.54
N PHE A 144 17.84 5.27 15.93
CA PHE A 144 18.34 6.60 15.58
C PHE A 144 18.45 7.45 16.85
N SER A 145 19.46 8.31 16.88
CA SER A 145 19.63 9.32 17.91
C SER A 145 19.27 10.69 17.35
N LEU A 146 18.57 11.50 18.12
CA LEU A 146 18.27 12.89 17.76
C LEU A 146 19.38 13.83 18.24
N ASP A 147 19.75 13.69 19.53
CA ASP A 147 20.70 14.57 20.21
C ASP A 147 21.92 13.83 20.79
N ASN A 148 22.24 12.63 20.28
CA ASN A 148 23.28 11.70 20.79
C ASN A 148 23.13 11.23 22.24
N ILE A 149 22.13 11.72 22.97
CA ILE A 149 21.81 11.30 24.35
C ILE A 149 20.73 10.21 24.31
N ASP A 150 19.62 10.52 23.64
CA ASP A 150 18.47 9.63 23.54
C ASP A 150 18.46 8.90 22.20
N SER A 151 18.25 7.59 22.28
CA SER A 151 18.06 6.72 21.12
C SER A 151 16.61 6.24 21.07
N TYR A 152 16.05 6.25 19.88
CA TYR A 152 14.67 5.84 19.61
C TYR A 152 14.67 4.60 18.71
N ALA A 153 13.68 3.73 18.93
CA ALA A 153 13.45 2.58 18.07
C ALA A 153 12.63 2.97 16.84
N GLU A 154 13.12 2.59 15.67
CA GLU A 154 12.43 2.72 14.38
C GLU A 154 12.29 1.33 13.76
N MET A 155 11.06 0.94 13.44
CA MET A 155 10.77 -0.25 12.64
C MET A 155 10.24 0.16 11.28
N LYS A 156 11.03 -0.08 10.23
CA LYS A 156 10.69 0.28 8.85
C LYS A 156 10.27 -0.94 8.05
N PHE A 157 9.11 -0.87 7.42
CA PHE A 157 8.61 -1.86 6.48
C PHE A 157 8.64 -1.30 5.06
N ASN A 158 9.33 -2.00 4.16
CA ASN A 158 9.30 -1.71 2.74
C ASN A 158 8.35 -2.70 2.07
N VAL A 159 7.24 -2.17 1.57
CA VAL A 159 6.18 -2.92 0.90
C VAL A 159 6.38 -2.78 -0.61
N SER A 160 6.67 -3.89 -1.27
CA SER A 160 6.87 -3.96 -2.72
C SER A 160 5.62 -4.51 -3.38
N ILE A 161 5.02 -3.73 -4.27
CA ILE A 161 3.77 -4.07 -4.96
C ILE A 161 3.93 -3.92 -6.46
N TYR A 162 3.12 -4.66 -7.22
CA TYR A 162 3.14 -4.69 -8.68
C TYR A 162 1.77 -4.36 -9.26
N ASN A 163 1.73 -3.51 -10.28
CA ASN A 163 0.50 -3.11 -10.95
C ASN A 163 -0.01 -4.21 -11.90
N ILE A 164 -1.27 -4.64 -11.76
CA ILE A 164 -1.88 -5.70 -12.58
C ILE A 164 -2.89 -5.15 -13.61
N ILE A 165 -3.16 -3.84 -13.63
CA ILE A 165 -4.29 -3.23 -14.37
C ILE A 165 -4.37 -3.66 -15.85
N ILE A 166 -3.25 -3.71 -16.57
CA ILE A 166 -3.27 -4.10 -18.00
C ILE A 166 -3.39 -5.61 -18.21
N HIS A 167 -2.92 -6.44 -17.27
CA HIS A 167 -3.04 -7.90 -17.42
C HIS A 167 -4.51 -8.33 -17.52
N TYR A 168 -5.40 -7.73 -16.71
CA TYR A 168 -6.84 -8.02 -16.74
C TYR A 168 -7.51 -7.53 -18.03
N LEU A 169 -7.20 -6.30 -18.48
CA LEU A 169 -7.76 -5.76 -19.71
C LEU A 169 -7.37 -6.59 -20.95
N LEU A 170 -6.15 -7.12 -20.98
CA LEU A 170 -5.65 -7.94 -22.09
C LEU A 170 -6.07 -9.42 -22.02
N PHE A 171 -6.52 -9.93 -20.87
CA PHE A 171 -7.07 -11.29 -20.72
C PHE A 171 -8.58 -11.34 -20.99
N ILE A 172 -9.35 -10.31 -20.62
CA ILE A 172 -10.79 -10.26 -20.90
C ILE A 172 -11.08 -10.04 -22.39
N TYR A 173 -10.25 -9.28 -23.10
CA TYR A 173 -10.46 -8.98 -24.52
C TYR A 173 -10.43 -10.23 -25.44
N PRO A 174 -9.51 -11.21 -25.27
CA PRO A 174 -9.57 -12.46 -26.02
C PRO A 174 -10.67 -13.42 -25.55
N ASP A 175 -11.06 -13.45 -24.27
CA ASP A 175 -12.13 -14.35 -23.80
C ASP A 175 -13.52 -13.95 -24.32
N ILE A 176 -13.79 -12.65 -24.49
CA ILE A 176 -15.02 -12.16 -25.15
C ILE A 176 -15.03 -12.51 -26.65
N LEU A 177 -13.85 -12.59 -27.29
CA LEU A 177 -13.72 -12.95 -28.71
C LEU A 177 -13.62 -14.47 -28.95
N GLN A 178 -13.18 -15.26 -27.97
CA GLN A 178 -13.04 -16.72 -28.07
C GLN A 178 -14.26 -17.52 -27.58
N GLY A 179 -15.30 -16.85 -27.06
CA GLY A 179 -16.62 -17.46 -26.84
C GLY A 179 -17.34 -17.97 -28.10
N ALA A 180 -16.73 -17.84 -29.28
CA ALA A 180 -17.22 -18.38 -30.55
C ALA A 180 -16.12 -19.18 -31.29
N GLY A 181 -15.87 -20.44 -30.90
CA GLY A 181 -15.05 -21.34 -31.74
C GLY A 181 -14.48 -22.62 -31.10
N SER A 182 -15.29 -23.69 -31.07
CA SER A 182 -14.96 -25.11 -31.34
C SER A 182 -13.78 -25.87 -30.67
N GLY A 183 -14.16 -26.82 -29.80
CA GLY A 183 -13.78 -28.26 -29.66
C GLY A 183 -12.47 -28.92 -30.15
N GLU A 184 -11.75 -29.52 -29.19
CA GLU A 184 -11.04 -30.85 -29.13
C GLU A 184 -9.86 -31.25 -30.09
N PRO A 185 -9.03 -32.30 -29.82
CA PRO A 185 -8.32 -32.75 -28.59
C PRO A 185 -6.85 -33.29 -28.78
N GLY A 186 -6.03 -33.39 -27.71
CA GLY A 186 -5.13 -34.55 -27.41
C GLY A 186 -3.59 -34.60 -27.69
N GLY A 187 -2.75 -34.44 -26.64
CA GLY A 187 -1.49 -35.19 -26.33
C GLY A 187 -0.09 -34.60 -26.69
N PRO A 188 1.06 -35.06 -26.11
CA PRO A 188 1.36 -35.54 -24.75
C PRO A 188 2.40 -34.65 -23.97
N ALA A 189 2.34 -34.74 -22.64
CA ALA A 189 3.08 -33.92 -21.68
C ALA A 189 4.53 -34.39 -21.43
N ARG A 190 5.53 -33.64 -21.91
CA ARG A 190 6.88 -33.58 -21.29
C ARG A 190 7.75 -32.35 -21.61
N GLY A 191 7.25 -31.39 -22.40
CA GLY A 191 7.92 -30.11 -22.67
C GLY A 191 7.16 -28.87 -22.18
N HIS A 192 6.08 -29.07 -21.42
CA HIS A 192 5.09 -28.03 -21.15
C HIS A 192 5.58 -26.91 -20.24
N GLU A 193 6.57 -27.11 -19.36
CA GLU A 193 7.01 -26.03 -18.46
C GLU A 193 7.87 -25.00 -19.18
N ILE A 194 8.86 -25.42 -19.99
CA ILE A 194 9.77 -24.49 -20.67
C ILE A 194 9.08 -23.80 -21.86
N SER A 195 8.20 -24.49 -22.59
CA SER A 195 7.40 -23.84 -23.65
C SER A 195 6.37 -22.88 -23.08
N SER A 196 5.77 -23.20 -21.91
CA SER A 196 4.88 -22.26 -21.21
C SER A 196 5.64 -21.06 -20.68
N ILE A 197 6.84 -21.23 -20.11
CA ILE A 197 7.66 -20.11 -19.64
C ILE A 197 8.11 -19.23 -20.81
N ARG A 198 8.57 -19.82 -21.94
CA ARG A 198 8.90 -19.04 -23.15
C ARG A 198 7.66 -18.30 -23.68
N GLY A 199 6.50 -18.95 -23.72
CA GLY A 199 5.25 -18.33 -24.13
C GLY A 199 4.83 -17.18 -23.20
N ILE A 200 5.01 -17.33 -21.89
CA ILE A 200 4.76 -16.27 -20.90
C ILE A 200 5.75 -15.11 -21.08
N LEU A 201 7.03 -15.38 -21.34
CA LEU A 201 8.05 -14.36 -21.58
C LEU A 201 7.79 -13.61 -22.90
N GLU A 202 7.49 -14.31 -23.98
CA GLU A 202 7.12 -13.71 -25.27
C GLU A 202 5.84 -12.87 -25.16
N LYS A 203 4.84 -13.36 -24.40
CA LYS A 203 3.60 -12.61 -24.14
C LYS A 203 3.88 -11.38 -23.26
N LYS A 204 4.80 -11.46 -22.29
CA LYS A 204 5.24 -10.33 -21.45
C LYS A 204 5.98 -9.27 -22.27
N ASP A 205 6.86 -9.66 -23.17
CA ASP A 205 7.62 -8.71 -24.00
C ASP A 205 6.73 -8.02 -25.02
N LYS A 206 5.81 -8.75 -25.67
CA LYS A 206 4.80 -8.16 -26.57
C LYS A 206 3.90 -7.15 -25.83
N CYS A 207 3.49 -7.48 -24.61
CA CYS A 207 2.66 -6.59 -23.79
C CYS A 207 3.41 -5.31 -23.38
N ARG A 208 4.71 -5.44 -23.05
CA ARG A 208 5.60 -4.32 -22.75
C ARG A 208 5.74 -3.39 -23.94
N ASP A 209 5.88 -3.92 -25.15
CA ASP A 209 6.05 -3.10 -26.34
C ASP A 209 4.75 -2.38 -26.72
N ILE A 210 3.60 -3.03 -26.59
CA ILE A 210 2.29 -2.37 -26.73
C ILE A 210 2.14 -1.24 -25.71
N ALA A 211 2.48 -1.47 -24.44
CA ALA A 211 2.38 -0.43 -23.42
C ALA A 211 3.27 0.79 -23.71
N LYS A 212 4.49 0.60 -24.25
CA LYS A 212 5.34 1.71 -24.69
C LYS A 212 4.69 2.53 -25.80
N GLU A 213 4.03 1.88 -26.76
CA GLU A 213 3.30 2.58 -27.82
C GLU A 213 2.16 3.43 -27.25
N TRP A 214 1.36 2.87 -26.33
CA TRP A 214 0.27 3.61 -25.69
C TRP A 214 0.75 4.78 -24.81
N LEU A 215 1.92 4.66 -24.16
CA LEU A 215 2.52 5.78 -23.42
C LEU A 215 2.90 6.94 -24.35
N LEU A 216 3.44 6.64 -25.53
CA LEU A 216 3.75 7.66 -26.54
C LEU A 216 2.47 8.33 -27.04
N VAL A 217 1.42 7.56 -27.28
CA VAL A 217 0.09 8.09 -27.65
C VAL A 217 -0.46 8.99 -26.54
N GLY A 218 -0.37 8.56 -25.28
CA GLY A 218 -0.81 9.35 -24.12
C GLY A 218 -0.04 10.66 -23.97
N TYR A 219 1.29 10.63 -24.15
CA TYR A 219 2.12 11.84 -24.12
C TYR A 219 1.75 12.81 -25.25
N VAL A 220 1.57 12.31 -26.48
CA VAL A 220 1.16 13.15 -27.62
C VAL A 220 -0.22 13.75 -27.38
N LEU A 221 -1.15 12.97 -26.85
CA LEU A 221 -2.49 13.42 -26.53
C LEU A 221 -2.48 14.51 -25.45
N ASP A 222 -1.72 14.34 -24.37
CA ASP A 222 -1.59 15.33 -23.29
C ASP A 222 -0.98 16.65 -23.80
N VAL A 223 0.04 16.58 -24.66
CA VAL A 223 0.64 17.76 -25.31
C VAL A 223 -0.37 18.48 -26.21
N LEU A 224 -1.17 17.73 -26.99
CA LEU A 224 -2.21 18.32 -27.83
C LEU A 224 -3.32 18.96 -26.99
N LEU A 225 -3.75 18.28 -25.93
CA LEU A 225 -4.82 18.75 -25.05
C LEU A 225 -4.39 20.02 -24.30
N PHE A 226 -3.15 20.09 -23.84
CA PHE A 226 -2.57 21.30 -23.24
C PHE A 226 -2.51 22.47 -24.22
N ARG A 227 -2.16 22.22 -25.50
CA ARG A 227 -2.16 23.26 -26.54
C ARG A 227 -3.57 23.78 -26.83
N VAL A 228 -4.56 22.89 -26.94
CA VAL A 228 -5.97 23.27 -27.13
C VAL A 228 -6.48 24.09 -25.94
N TYR A 229 -6.13 23.67 -24.72
CA TYR A 229 -6.49 24.38 -23.50
C TYR A 229 -5.93 25.80 -23.45
N LEU A 230 -4.65 26.01 -23.83
CA LEU A 230 -4.06 27.34 -23.89
C LEU A 230 -4.77 28.25 -24.91
N VAL A 231 -5.14 27.73 -26.07
CA VAL A 231 -5.88 28.49 -27.09
C VAL A 231 -7.26 28.89 -26.56
N ALA A 232 -7.97 27.98 -25.89
CA ALA A 232 -9.27 28.26 -25.30
C ALA A 232 -9.18 29.34 -24.20
N MET A 233 -8.15 29.28 -23.35
CA MET A 233 -7.92 30.29 -22.31
C MET A 233 -7.60 31.68 -22.89
N LEU A 234 -6.83 31.75 -23.96
CA LEU A 234 -6.57 33.02 -24.67
C LEU A 234 -7.84 33.57 -25.32
N ALA A 235 -8.66 32.72 -25.94
CA ALA A 235 -9.93 33.15 -26.50
C ALA A 235 -10.86 33.70 -25.39
N TYR A 236 -10.93 33.03 -24.24
CA TYR A 236 -11.73 33.44 -23.10
C TYR A 236 -11.25 34.77 -22.49
N SER A 237 -9.94 34.99 -22.39
CA SER A 237 -9.42 36.27 -21.87
C SER A 237 -9.68 37.43 -22.83
N ILE A 238 -9.61 37.20 -24.14
CA ILE A 238 -9.95 38.20 -25.17
C ILE A 238 -11.43 38.56 -25.11
N THR A 239 -12.33 37.57 -25.00
CA THR A 239 -13.78 37.83 -24.91
C THR A 239 -14.15 38.57 -23.63
N LEU A 240 -13.51 38.23 -22.51
CA LEU A 240 -13.71 38.96 -21.26
C LEU A 240 -13.18 40.40 -21.34
N GLY A 241 -12.02 40.60 -21.96
CA GLY A 241 -11.44 41.92 -22.17
C GLY A 241 -12.28 42.80 -23.09
N SER A 242 -12.85 42.24 -24.16
CA SER A 242 -13.74 42.99 -25.06
C SER A 242 -15.07 43.33 -24.40
N LEU A 243 -15.66 42.42 -23.62
CA LEU A 243 -16.86 42.69 -22.82
C LEU A 243 -16.61 43.77 -21.77
N TRP A 244 -15.46 43.73 -21.09
CA TRP A 244 -15.09 44.75 -20.11
C TRP A 244 -14.88 46.13 -20.76
N SER A 245 -14.26 46.17 -21.93
CA SER A 245 -14.10 47.41 -22.70
C SER A 245 -15.44 47.99 -23.13
N MET A 246 -16.35 47.17 -23.67
CA MET A 246 -17.70 47.63 -24.05
C MET A 246 -18.50 48.17 -22.86
N CYS A 247 -18.31 47.60 -21.67
CA CYS A 247 -18.97 48.04 -20.44
C CYS A 247 -18.44 49.39 -19.92
N GLN A 248 -17.20 49.79 -20.26
CA GLN A 248 -16.68 51.13 -19.94
C GLN A 248 -17.16 52.23 -20.88
N TYR A 249 -17.65 51.88 -22.08
CA TYR A 249 -18.13 52.83 -23.08
C TYR A 249 -19.65 53.07 -23.03
N ALA A 250 -20.37 52.38 -22.14
CA ALA A 250 -21.81 52.56 -21.87
C ALA A 250 -22.03 53.32 -20.56
#